data_AF-Q2U1E2-F1
#
_entry.id   AF-Q2U1E2-F1
#
_cell.length_a   1.000
_cell.length_b   1.000
_cell.length_c   1.000
_cell.angle_alpha   90.00
_cell.angle_beta   90.00
_cell.angle_gamma   90.00
#
_symmetry.space_group_name_H-M   'P 1'
#
loop_
_entity.id
_entity.type
_entity.pdbx_description
1 polymer ?
#
loop_
_entity_poly.entity_id
_entity_poly.type
_entity_poly.pdbx_seq_one_letter_code
_entity_poly.pdbx_strand_id
1 'polypeptide(L)'
;MAHAHNAIIRGLNAILQQAPYVPIVTDEHFNAQNVKDLLFYVQSWAKMVHHHHWVEETYIFPDVEEFTGRPGFMDDPKHQHELFHDGLERLLAYSSATKPEEYRWKGADGMEEIINSFSKDLTDHLYAEIDLLLGMGDIDGEGLKKIWEKAQKAAKQAGNIAMLYDIFPLVLGCADKTYEGRCDFPPLPWVLPYVVKYWFAAGNGAWRFNPCDWWGQPKPLEFGPR
;
A
#
# COMPACT_ATOMS: atom_id res chain seq x y z
N MET A 1 10.85 -6.88 -4.09
CA MET A 1 10.64 -5.98 -2.95
C MET A 1 10.44 -4.52 -3.36
N ALA A 2 11.45 -3.88 -3.96
CA ALA A 2 11.40 -2.46 -4.38
C ALA A 2 10.11 -2.01 -5.11
N HIS A 3 9.55 -2.82 -6.03
CA HIS A 3 8.30 -2.45 -6.71
C HIS A 3 7.07 -2.42 -5.79
N ALA A 4 7.00 -3.30 -4.78
CA ALA A 4 5.95 -3.27 -3.78
C ALA A 4 6.08 -2.02 -2.90
N HIS A 5 7.31 -1.70 -2.45
CA HIS A 5 7.59 -0.49 -1.69
C HIS A 5 7.23 0.77 -2.46
N ASN A 6 7.57 0.81 -3.75
CA ASN A 6 7.16 1.92 -4.61
C ASN A 6 5.64 2.06 -4.73
N ALA A 7 4.87 0.96 -4.74
CA ALA A 7 3.41 1.02 -4.73
C ALA A 7 2.88 1.54 -3.38
N ILE A 8 3.46 1.12 -2.26
CA ILE A 8 3.16 1.64 -0.91
C ILE A 8 3.38 3.15 -0.84
N ILE A 9 4.57 3.60 -1.22
CA ILE A 9 4.97 5.02 -1.21
C ILE A 9 4.08 5.84 -2.15
N ARG A 10 3.79 5.36 -3.37
CA ARG A 10 2.90 6.06 -4.30
C ARG A 10 1.48 6.16 -3.76
N GLY A 11 0.97 5.12 -3.11
CA GLY A 11 -0.34 5.15 -2.47
C GLY A 11 -0.40 6.19 -1.34
N LEU A 12 0.62 6.23 -0.49
CA LEU A 12 0.75 7.23 0.58
C LEU A 12 0.82 8.65 0.01
N ASN A 13 1.66 8.86 -1.00
CA ASN A 13 1.79 10.14 -1.68
C ASN A 13 0.47 10.59 -2.34
N ALA A 14 -0.30 9.66 -2.89
CA ALA A 14 -1.61 9.96 -3.45
C ALA A 14 -2.60 10.42 -2.38
N ILE A 15 -2.56 9.83 -1.18
CA ILE A 15 -3.36 10.27 -0.02
C ILE A 15 -2.92 11.67 0.41
N LEU A 16 -1.63 11.86 0.70
CA LEU A 16 -1.07 13.12 1.21
C LEU A 16 -1.32 14.30 0.26
N GLN A 17 -1.30 14.06 -1.05
CA GLN A 17 -1.48 15.11 -2.05
C GLN A 17 -2.94 15.41 -2.40
N GLN A 18 -3.90 14.53 -2.07
CA GLN A 18 -5.31 14.71 -2.45
C GLN A 18 -6.24 14.94 -1.26
N ALA A 19 -6.01 14.25 -0.14
CA ALA A 19 -6.84 14.36 1.05
C ALA A 19 -7.02 15.80 1.58
N PRO A 20 -5.98 16.67 1.59
CA PRO A 20 -6.14 18.07 2.01
C PRO A 20 -7.13 18.88 1.16
N TYR A 21 -7.41 18.42 -0.07
CA TYR A 21 -8.23 19.12 -1.06
C TYR A 21 -9.61 18.47 -1.27
N VAL A 22 -9.93 17.41 -0.52
CA VAL A 22 -11.29 16.86 -0.49
C VAL A 22 -12.15 17.76 0.41
N PRO A 23 -13.20 18.42 -0.13
CA PRO A 23 -14.01 19.33 0.66
C PRO A 23 -14.67 18.64 1.87
N ILE A 24 -14.66 19.30 3.02
CA ILE A 24 -15.28 18.85 4.27
C ILE A 24 -16.66 19.50 4.48
N VAL A 25 -17.40 19.07 5.50
CA VAL A 25 -18.80 19.47 5.74
C VAL A 25 -19.03 20.98 5.83
N THR A 26 -18.00 21.76 6.15
CA THR A 26 -18.06 23.23 6.23
C THR A 26 -17.82 23.94 4.91
N ASP A 27 -17.37 23.22 3.88
CA ASP A 27 -17.05 23.80 2.57
C ASP A 27 -18.26 23.83 1.64
N GLU A 28 -18.38 24.87 0.80
CA GLU A 28 -19.50 25.05 -0.13
C GLU A 28 -19.69 23.87 -1.10
N HIS A 29 -18.58 23.24 -1.51
CA HIS A 29 -18.57 22.13 -2.47
C HIS A 29 -18.50 20.76 -1.79
N PHE A 30 -18.89 20.66 -0.52
CA PHE A 30 -18.95 19.39 0.19
C PHE A 30 -19.76 18.34 -0.59
N ASN A 31 -19.16 17.15 -0.74
CA ASN A 31 -19.85 15.98 -1.26
C ASN A 31 -19.46 14.77 -0.42
N ALA A 32 -20.43 14.26 0.35
CA ALA A 32 -20.23 13.09 1.21
C ALA A 32 -19.68 11.87 0.45
N GLN A 33 -20.01 11.71 -0.84
CA GLN A 33 -19.47 10.62 -1.66
C GLN A 33 -17.96 10.75 -1.89
N ASN A 34 -17.43 11.95 -2.11
CA ASN A 34 -15.98 12.15 -2.28
C ASN A 34 -15.22 11.76 -1.01
N VAL A 35 -15.78 12.05 0.17
CA VAL A 35 -15.19 11.64 1.44
C VAL A 35 -15.30 10.13 1.65
N LYS A 36 -16.44 9.49 1.33
CA LYS A 36 -16.56 8.02 1.37
C LYS A 36 -15.53 7.34 0.46
N ASP A 37 -15.39 7.85 -0.76
CA ASP A 37 -14.42 7.37 -1.73
C ASP A 37 -12.98 7.50 -1.20
N LEU A 38 -12.63 8.65 -0.59
CA LEU A 38 -11.32 8.88 0.04
C LEU A 38 -11.08 7.89 1.18
N LEU A 39 -12.02 7.76 2.12
CA LEU A 39 -11.87 6.88 3.28
C LEU A 39 -11.73 5.42 2.85
N PHE A 40 -12.49 4.97 1.85
CA PHE A 40 -12.34 3.64 1.29
C PHE A 40 -10.98 3.43 0.59
N TYR A 41 -10.47 4.44 -0.12
CA TYR A 41 -9.13 4.40 -0.70
C TYR A 41 -8.03 4.27 0.37
N VAL A 42 -8.12 5.08 1.44
CA VAL A 42 -7.19 5.04 2.58
C VAL A 42 -7.25 3.70 3.30
N GLN A 43 -8.46 3.16 3.51
CA GLN A 43 -8.67 1.83 4.11
C GLN A 43 -8.01 0.74 3.25
N SER A 44 -8.21 0.79 1.94
CA SER A 44 -7.60 -0.15 0.98
C SER A 44 -6.08 -0.08 1.02
N TRP A 45 -5.52 1.13 1.14
CA TRP A 45 -4.08 1.35 1.29
C TRP A 45 -3.54 0.76 2.59
N ALA A 46 -4.17 1.05 3.73
CA ALA A 46 -3.74 0.49 5.01
C ALA A 46 -3.77 -1.05 5.01
N LYS A 47 -4.85 -1.65 4.46
CA LYS A 47 -4.95 -3.12 4.29
C LYS A 47 -3.85 -3.70 3.40
N MET A 48 -3.49 -3.01 2.33
CA MET A 48 -2.41 -3.42 1.43
C MET A 48 -1.06 -3.42 2.14
N VAL A 49 -0.78 -2.38 2.94
CA VAL A 49 0.44 -2.27 3.76
C VAL A 49 0.48 -3.35 4.84
N HIS A 50 -0.63 -3.64 5.53
CA HIS A 50 -0.70 -4.76 6.48
C HIS A 50 -0.44 -6.12 5.80
N HIS A 51 -1.08 -6.36 4.65
CA HIS A 51 -0.88 -7.62 3.93
C HIS A 51 0.57 -7.82 3.49
N HIS A 52 1.23 -6.75 3.04
CA HIS A 52 2.64 -6.74 2.65
C HIS A 52 3.55 -7.21 3.79
N HIS A 53 3.52 -6.52 4.93
CA HIS A 53 4.38 -6.85 6.08
C HIS A 53 4.00 -8.16 6.76
N TRP A 54 2.72 -8.55 6.74
CA TRP A 54 2.29 -9.88 7.19
C TRP A 54 2.93 -11.00 6.36
N VAL A 55 3.03 -10.83 5.03
CA VAL A 55 3.69 -11.82 4.16
C VAL A 55 5.18 -11.92 4.49
N GLU A 56 5.84 -10.80 4.76
CA GLU A 56 7.25 -10.77 5.15
C GLU A 56 7.48 -11.54 6.44
N GLU A 57 6.78 -11.17 7.52
CA GLU A 57 6.95 -11.78 8.84
C GLU A 57 6.55 -13.25 8.88
N THR A 58 5.52 -13.64 8.12
CA THR A 58 4.99 -15.00 8.14
C THR A 58 5.80 -15.95 7.26
N TYR A 59 6.35 -15.46 6.14
CA TYR A 59 6.97 -16.32 5.14
C TYR A 59 8.41 -15.93 4.80
N ILE A 60 8.68 -14.66 4.51
CA ILE A 60 10.00 -14.26 3.99
C ILE A 60 11.05 -14.32 5.09
N PHE A 61 10.81 -13.64 6.22
CA PHE A 61 11.80 -13.49 7.27
C PHE A 61 12.20 -14.85 7.88
N PRO A 62 11.27 -15.74 8.27
CA PRO A 62 11.62 -17.04 8.82
C PRO A 62 12.35 -17.93 7.79
N ASP A 63 11.89 -17.94 6.53
CA ASP A 63 12.51 -18.77 5.49
C ASP A 63 13.95 -18.31 5.18
N VAL A 64 14.22 -17.00 5.21
CA VAL A 64 15.58 -16.46 5.01
C VAL A 64 16.49 -16.87 6.16
N GLU A 65 16.04 -16.76 7.41
CA GLU A 65 16.83 -17.19 8.57
C GLU A 65 17.12 -18.70 8.55
N GLU A 66 16.12 -19.52 8.21
CA GLU A 66 16.28 -20.97 8.07
C GLU A 66 17.27 -21.31 6.93
N PHE A 67 17.11 -20.68 5.77
CA PHE A 67 17.94 -20.95 4.60
C PHE A 67 19.40 -20.56 4.80
N THR A 68 19.64 -19.45 5.49
CA THR A 68 21.00 -18.95 5.75
C THR A 68 21.64 -19.59 6.97
N GLY A 69 20.84 -20.24 7.84
CA GLY A 69 21.30 -20.72 9.14
C GLY A 69 21.73 -19.59 10.08
N ARG A 70 21.15 -18.38 9.92
CA ARG A 70 21.45 -17.17 10.69
C ARG A 70 20.21 -16.73 11.49
N PRO A 71 19.95 -17.33 12.67
CA PRO A 71 18.84 -16.90 13.52
C PRO A 71 18.96 -15.41 13.90
N GLY A 72 17.84 -14.70 13.83
CA GLY A 72 17.78 -13.25 14.13
C GLY A 72 18.32 -12.34 13.03
N PHE A 73 18.70 -12.88 11.86
CA PHE A 73 19.15 -12.08 10.73
C PHE A 73 18.08 -11.09 10.24
N MET A 74 16.80 -11.38 10.49
CA MET A 74 15.68 -10.51 10.11
C MET A 74 15.02 -9.84 11.34
N ASP A 75 15.71 -9.73 12.49
CA ASP A 75 15.12 -9.09 13.68
C ASP A 75 15.01 -7.56 13.55
N ASP A 76 15.97 -6.92 12.90
CA ASP A 76 15.93 -5.48 12.64
C ASP A 76 14.69 -5.05 11.84
N PRO A 77 14.38 -5.65 10.66
CA PRO A 77 13.16 -5.28 9.94
C PRO A 77 11.87 -5.63 10.73
N LYS A 78 11.84 -6.73 11.49
CA LYS A 78 10.70 -7.03 12.38
C LYS A 78 10.49 -5.93 13.42
N HIS A 79 11.56 -5.47 14.08
CA HIS A 79 11.45 -4.39 15.06
C HIS A 79 11.00 -3.08 14.41
N GLN A 80 11.47 -2.79 13.19
CA GLN A 80 11.01 -1.62 12.44
C GLN A 80 9.50 -1.67 12.14
N HIS A 81 8.92 -2.86 11.90
CA HIS A 81 7.47 -3.01 11.73
C HIS A 81 6.69 -2.58 12.97
N GLU A 82 7.18 -2.95 14.17
CA GLU A 82 6.56 -2.57 15.44
C GLU A 82 6.43 -1.05 15.60
N LEU A 83 7.37 -0.27 15.04
CA LEU A 83 7.37 1.18 15.15
C LEU A 83 6.20 1.86 14.41
N PHE A 84 5.70 1.26 13.32
CA PHE A 84 4.62 1.87 12.53
C PHE A 84 3.28 1.15 12.63
N HIS A 85 3.22 -0.09 13.13
CA HIS A 85 2.00 -0.89 13.19
C HIS A 85 0.86 -0.20 13.95
N ASP A 86 1.13 0.38 15.13
CA ASP A 86 0.10 1.05 15.95
C ASP A 86 -0.52 2.26 15.23
N GLY A 87 0.27 3.03 14.48
CA GLY A 87 -0.25 4.15 13.71
C GLY A 87 -1.02 3.71 12.47
N LEU A 88 -0.57 2.64 11.81
CA LEU A 88 -1.26 2.05 10.66
C LEU A 88 -2.63 1.48 11.05
N GLU A 89 -2.72 0.78 12.18
CA GLU A 89 -3.98 0.27 12.74
C GLU A 89 -4.93 1.41 13.10
N ARG A 90 -4.42 2.51 13.69
CA ARG A 90 -5.24 3.70 13.95
C ARG A 90 -5.78 4.32 12.66
N LEU A 91 -4.99 4.36 11.59
CA LEU A 91 -5.46 4.85 10.28
C LEU A 91 -6.51 3.94 9.67
N LEU A 92 -6.34 2.62 9.78
CA LEU A 92 -7.32 1.64 9.33
C LEU A 92 -8.64 1.77 10.10
N ALA A 93 -8.58 1.90 11.43
CA ALA A 93 -9.74 2.12 12.27
C ALA A 93 -10.44 3.45 11.94
N TYR A 94 -9.68 4.54 11.81
CA TYR A 94 -10.19 5.85 11.43
C TYR A 94 -10.92 5.81 10.09
N SER A 95 -10.28 5.28 9.06
CA SER A 95 -10.86 5.20 7.71
C SER A 95 -12.09 4.28 7.62
N SER A 96 -12.20 3.29 8.52
CA SER A 96 -13.33 2.38 8.57
C SER A 96 -14.55 2.93 9.33
N ALA A 97 -14.32 3.74 10.36
CA ALA A 97 -15.38 4.19 11.28
C ALA A 97 -15.86 5.63 11.03
N THR A 98 -15.03 6.48 10.42
CA THR A 98 -15.31 7.91 10.23
C THR A 98 -16.47 8.11 9.26
N LYS A 99 -17.48 8.87 9.67
CA LYS A 99 -18.54 9.31 8.74
C LYS A 99 -18.08 10.50 7.90
N PRO A 100 -18.65 10.70 6.70
CA PRO A 100 -18.29 11.83 5.85
C PRO A 100 -18.36 13.20 6.52
N GLU A 101 -19.34 13.38 7.40
CA GLU A 101 -19.57 14.63 8.14
C GLU A 101 -18.57 14.84 9.29
N GLU A 102 -17.90 13.78 9.73
CA GLU A 102 -16.93 13.76 10.83
C GLU A 102 -15.47 13.82 10.31
N TYR A 103 -15.27 13.63 9.01
CA TYR A 103 -13.96 13.65 8.36
C TYR A 103 -13.30 15.04 8.44
N ARG A 104 -12.00 15.03 8.73
CA ARG A 104 -11.15 16.22 8.73
C ARG A 104 -9.71 15.83 8.40
N TRP A 105 -9.06 16.60 7.53
CA TRP A 105 -7.63 16.44 7.25
C TRP A 105 -6.76 16.93 8.42
N LYS A 106 -6.98 18.19 8.84
CA LYS A 106 -6.27 18.87 9.94
C LYS A 106 -7.05 18.81 11.26
N GLY A 107 -6.36 19.14 12.36
CA GLY A 107 -6.93 19.26 13.70
C GLY A 107 -6.66 18.03 14.56
N ALA A 108 -7.04 18.09 15.84
CA ALA A 108 -6.87 16.97 16.77
C ALA A 108 -7.60 15.72 16.25
N ASP A 109 -6.90 14.60 16.22
CA ASP A 109 -7.33 13.33 15.63
C ASP A 109 -7.73 13.45 14.15
N GLY A 110 -7.18 14.45 13.45
CA GLY A 110 -7.29 14.56 12.00
C GLY A 110 -6.44 13.50 11.31
N MET A 111 -6.83 13.11 10.09
CA MET A 111 -6.16 12.03 9.36
C MET A 111 -4.66 12.30 9.16
N GLU A 112 -4.25 13.56 9.02
CA GLU A 112 -2.84 13.95 8.90
C GLU A 112 -2.03 13.61 10.16
N GLU A 113 -2.57 13.87 11.35
CA GLU A 113 -1.88 13.59 12.62
C GLU A 113 -1.65 12.09 12.79
N ILE A 114 -2.65 11.28 12.41
CA ILE A 114 -2.55 9.82 12.41
C ILE A 114 -1.45 9.38 11.44
N ILE A 115 -1.43 9.88 10.20
CA ILE A 115 -0.39 9.54 9.22
C ILE A 115 1.00 9.97 9.70
N ASN A 116 1.14 11.17 10.26
CA ASN A 116 2.41 11.69 10.77
C ASN A 116 2.98 10.84 11.92
N SER A 117 2.13 10.11 12.65
CA SER A 117 2.57 9.28 13.77
C SER A 117 3.28 7.98 13.38
N PHE A 118 3.29 7.59 12.10
CA PHE A 118 3.96 6.36 11.64
C PHE A 118 4.63 6.46 10.26
N SER A 119 4.25 7.42 9.43
CA SER A 119 4.71 7.49 8.03
C SER A 119 6.23 7.63 7.88
N LYS A 120 6.90 8.29 8.85
CA LYS A 120 8.36 8.37 8.89
C LYS A 120 8.97 7.00 9.11
N ASP A 121 8.54 6.29 10.16
CA ASP A 121 9.09 4.97 10.51
C ASP A 121 8.80 3.93 9.42
N LEU A 122 7.60 3.96 8.83
CA LEU A 122 7.27 3.16 7.64
C LEU A 122 8.24 3.47 6.50
N THR A 123 8.46 4.75 6.17
CA THR A 123 9.31 5.12 5.04
C THR A 123 10.78 4.76 5.29
N ASP A 124 11.29 5.00 6.50
CA ASP A 124 12.63 4.61 6.90
C ASP A 124 12.82 3.09 6.79
N HIS A 125 11.85 2.30 7.25
CA HIS A 125 11.84 0.84 7.12
C HIS A 125 11.92 0.40 5.64
N LEU A 126 11.04 0.95 4.79
CA LEU A 126 11.00 0.59 3.36
C LEU A 126 12.33 0.87 2.63
N TYR A 127 13.12 1.84 3.11
CA TYR A 127 14.48 2.09 2.60
C TYR A 127 15.52 1.18 3.24
N ALA A 128 15.51 1.01 4.57
CA ALA A 128 16.47 0.18 5.29
C ALA A 128 16.41 -1.29 4.85
N GLU A 129 15.23 -1.81 4.52
CA GLU A 129 15.09 -3.17 4.03
C GLU A 129 15.79 -3.38 2.68
N ILE A 130 15.85 -2.35 1.82
CA ILE A 130 16.58 -2.42 0.55
C ILE A 130 18.08 -2.57 0.80
N ASP A 131 18.64 -1.80 1.75
CA ASP A 131 20.05 -1.90 2.12
C ASP A 131 20.38 -3.27 2.73
N LEU A 132 19.49 -3.80 3.58
CA LEU A 132 19.61 -5.16 4.13
C LEU A 132 19.66 -6.20 3.00
N LEU A 133 18.71 -6.15 2.06
CA LEU A 133 18.62 -7.09 0.94
C LEU A 133 19.83 -6.98 0.00
N LEU A 134 20.33 -5.77 -0.27
CA LEU A 134 21.55 -5.56 -1.06
C LEU A 134 22.81 -6.07 -0.32
N GLY A 135 22.79 -6.05 1.00
CA GLY A 135 23.83 -6.63 1.86
C GLY A 135 23.92 -8.15 1.79
N MET A 136 22.89 -8.84 1.27
CA MET A 136 22.83 -10.31 1.14
C MET A 136 23.64 -10.87 -0.03
N GLY A 137 24.59 -10.11 -0.58
CA GLY A 137 25.37 -10.50 -1.77
C GLY A 137 26.23 -11.76 -1.58
N ASP A 138 26.44 -12.20 -0.34
CA ASP A 138 27.14 -13.44 0.03
C ASP A 138 26.21 -14.68 0.09
N ILE A 139 24.89 -14.49 0.02
CA ILE A 139 23.89 -15.55 0.10
C ILE A 139 23.53 -16.07 -1.31
N ASP A 140 23.26 -17.37 -1.43
CA ASP A 140 22.85 -17.99 -2.70
C ASP A 140 21.57 -17.37 -3.27
N GLY A 141 21.71 -16.70 -4.41
CA GLY A 141 20.62 -15.99 -5.08
C GLY A 141 19.52 -16.92 -5.61
N GLU A 142 19.83 -18.17 -5.99
CA GLU A 142 18.80 -19.12 -6.42
C GLU A 142 17.90 -19.55 -5.26
N GLY A 143 18.47 -19.79 -4.08
CA GLY A 143 17.73 -20.05 -2.86
C GLY A 143 16.85 -18.86 -2.45
N LEU A 144 17.39 -17.65 -2.42
CA LEU A 144 16.62 -16.43 -2.13
C LEU A 144 15.45 -16.24 -3.11
N LYS A 145 15.67 -16.52 -4.40
CA LYS A 145 14.61 -16.49 -5.42
C LYS A 145 13.50 -17.51 -5.13
N LYS A 146 13.83 -18.74 -4.72
CA LYS A 146 12.82 -19.76 -4.36
C LYS A 146 11.98 -19.33 -3.16
N ILE A 147 12.61 -18.72 -2.15
CA ILE A 147 11.91 -18.15 -0.99
C ILE A 147 10.93 -17.06 -1.46
N TRP A 148 11.41 -16.14 -2.30
CA TRP A 148 10.59 -15.07 -2.88
C TRP A 148 9.39 -15.60 -3.68
N GLU A 149 9.58 -16.63 -4.51
CA GLU A 149 8.51 -17.27 -5.29
C GLU A 149 7.48 -17.98 -4.39
N LYS A 150 7.95 -18.65 -3.33
CA LYS A 150 7.08 -19.28 -2.30
C LYS A 150 6.24 -18.21 -1.60
N ALA A 151 6.85 -17.12 -1.12
CA ALA A 151 6.14 -16.03 -0.45
C ALA A 151 5.13 -15.34 -1.37
N GLN A 152 5.47 -15.08 -2.63
CA GLN A 152 4.51 -14.54 -3.61
C GLN A 152 3.30 -15.44 -3.84
N LYS A 153 3.51 -16.76 -3.87
CA LYS A 153 2.42 -17.72 -3.98
C LYS A 153 1.53 -17.69 -2.73
N ALA A 154 2.14 -17.64 -1.54
CA ALA A 154 1.43 -17.54 -0.28
C ALA A 154 0.61 -16.24 -0.19
N ALA A 155 1.19 -15.10 -0.55
CA ALA A 155 0.50 -13.81 -0.63
C ALA A 155 -0.77 -13.87 -1.50
N LYS A 156 -0.65 -14.46 -2.70
CA LYS A 156 -1.77 -14.66 -3.62
C LYS A 156 -2.83 -15.61 -3.07
N GLN A 157 -2.44 -16.65 -2.34
CA GLN A 157 -3.35 -17.65 -1.77
C GLN A 157 -4.05 -17.20 -0.49
N ALA A 158 -3.37 -16.40 0.33
CA ALA A 158 -3.96 -15.73 1.48
C ALA A 158 -5.00 -14.69 1.05
N GLY A 159 -4.91 -14.22 -0.20
CA GLY A 159 -5.89 -13.34 -0.77
C GLY A 159 -7.26 -13.97 -0.94
N ASN A 160 -8.29 -13.26 -0.50
CA ASN A 160 -9.68 -13.65 -0.65
C ASN A 160 -10.36 -12.82 -1.76
N ILE A 161 -11.60 -13.17 -2.11
CA ILE A 161 -12.35 -12.46 -3.16
C ILE A 161 -12.56 -10.98 -2.83
N ALA A 162 -12.56 -10.58 -1.55
CA ALA A 162 -12.72 -9.19 -1.15
C ALA A 162 -11.53 -8.34 -1.60
N MET A 163 -10.32 -8.91 -1.66
CA MET A 163 -9.13 -8.21 -2.18
C MET A 163 -9.30 -7.71 -3.61
N LEU A 164 -10.12 -8.39 -4.43
CA LEU A 164 -10.42 -7.95 -5.79
C LEU A 164 -11.20 -6.63 -5.82
N TYR A 165 -11.92 -6.30 -4.74
CA TYR A 165 -12.71 -5.08 -4.57
C TYR A 165 -11.98 -3.95 -3.85
N ASP A 166 -10.88 -4.20 -3.13
CA ASP A 166 -10.15 -3.16 -2.38
C ASP A 166 -8.64 -3.11 -2.72
N ILE A 167 -7.88 -4.16 -2.42
CA ILE A 167 -6.40 -4.15 -2.56
C ILE A 167 -5.94 -4.19 -4.01
N PHE A 168 -6.51 -5.07 -4.85
CA PHE A 168 -6.07 -5.19 -6.25
C PHE A 168 -6.28 -3.90 -7.05
N PRO A 169 -7.44 -3.21 -6.95
CA PRO A 169 -7.61 -1.92 -7.60
C PRO A 169 -6.60 -0.86 -7.18
N LEU A 170 -6.26 -0.82 -5.89
CA LEU A 170 -5.25 0.09 -5.36
C LEU A 170 -3.86 -0.26 -5.88
N VAL A 171 -3.45 -1.52 -5.78
CA VAL A 171 -2.11 -1.97 -6.22
C VAL A 171 -1.91 -1.71 -7.71
N LEU A 172 -2.92 -1.98 -8.54
CA LEU A 172 -2.87 -1.68 -9.98
C LEU A 172 -2.73 -0.17 -10.23
N GLY A 173 -3.50 0.65 -9.52
CA GLY A 173 -3.44 2.10 -9.69
C GLY A 173 -2.24 2.79 -9.05
N CYS A 174 -1.50 2.11 -8.16
CA CYS A 174 -0.22 2.57 -7.63
C CYS A 174 0.99 2.02 -8.39
N ALA A 175 0.78 1.07 -9.32
CA ALA A 175 1.83 0.47 -10.11
C ALA A 175 2.11 1.29 -11.38
N ASP A 176 3.12 2.16 -11.31
CA ASP A 176 3.65 2.86 -12.49
C ASP A 176 4.45 1.89 -13.37
N LYS A 177 3.91 1.60 -14.56
CA LYS A 177 4.51 0.70 -15.56
C LYS A 177 5.62 1.39 -16.37
N THR A 178 5.73 2.71 -16.29
CA THR A 178 6.72 3.52 -17.02
C THR A 178 8.02 3.72 -16.24
N TYR A 179 7.99 3.51 -14.91
CA TYR A 179 9.14 3.61 -14.03
C TYR A 179 10.30 2.69 -14.49
N GLU A 180 11.50 3.27 -14.64
CA GLU A 180 12.73 2.60 -15.10
C GLU A 180 12.59 1.79 -16.41
N GLY A 181 11.74 2.27 -17.33
CA GLY A 181 11.62 1.73 -18.69
C GLY A 181 10.66 0.56 -18.85
N ARG A 182 10.35 -0.19 -17.78
CA ARG A 182 9.20 -1.11 -17.67
C ARG A 182 9.13 -1.71 -16.26
N CYS A 183 7.98 -1.63 -15.60
CA CYS A 183 7.73 -2.34 -14.33
C CYS A 183 6.74 -3.50 -14.53
N ASP A 184 7.09 -4.73 -14.17
CA ASP A 184 6.18 -5.88 -14.31
C ASP A 184 5.29 -6.12 -13.09
N PHE A 185 5.45 -5.33 -12.02
CA PHE A 185 4.65 -5.47 -10.80
C PHE A 185 3.24 -4.84 -10.93
N PRO A 186 2.18 -5.46 -10.38
CA PRO A 186 2.17 -6.82 -9.82
C PRO A 186 2.22 -7.89 -10.93
N PRO A 187 2.90 -9.05 -10.70
CA PRO A 187 3.00 -10.13 -11.68
C PRO A 187 1.71 -10.93 -11.73
N LEU A 188 0.70 -10.36 -12.41
CA LEU A 188 -0.64 -10.90 -12.55
C LEU A 188 -0.88 -11.47 -13.94
N PRO A 189 -1.81 -12.45 -14.08
CA PRO A 189 -2.30 -12.86 -15.39
C PRO A 189 -2.82 -11.65 -16.17
N TRP A 190 -2.52 -11.57 -17.48
CA TRP A 190 -2.85 -10.42 -18.32
C TRP A 190 -4.33 -10.03 -18.33
N VAL A 191 -5.22 -11.00 -18.09
CA VAL A 191 -6.68 -10.80 -18.03
C VAL A 191 -7.13 -10.15 -16.72
N LEU A 192 -6.38 -10.32 -15.64
CA LEU A 192 -6.83 -9.92 -14.31
C LEU A 192 -7.04 -8.39 -14.17
N PRO A 193 -6.16 -7.51 -14.68
CA PRO A 193 -6.41 -6.07 -14.64
C PRO A 193 -7.71 -5.65 -15.36
N TYR A 194 -8.10 -6.35 -16.44
CA TYR A 194 -9.37 -6.11 -17.13
C TYR A 194 -10.56 -6.48 -16.24
N VAL A 195 -10.52 -7.65 -15.61
CA VAL A 195 -11.59 -8.10 -14.71
C VAL A 195 -11.70 -7.16 -13.50
N VAL A 196 -10.56 -6.77 -12.91
CA VAL A 196 -10.55 -5.81 -11.81
C VAL A 196 -11.18 -4.49 -12.26
N LYS A 197 -10.72 -3.89 -13.37
CA LYS A 197 -11.24 -2.61 -13.87
C LYS A 197 -12.74 -2.63 -14.17
N TYR A 198 -13.18 -3.61 -14.96
CA TYR A 198 -14.52 -3.60 -15.56
C TYR A 198 -15.58 -4.32 -14.73
N TRP A 199 -15.18 -5.10 -13.72
CA TRP A 199 -16.11 -5.81 -12.84
C TRP A 199 -15.97 -5.35 -11.39
N PHE A 200 -14.82 -5.65 -10.76
CA PHE A 200 -14.67 -5.49 -9.31
C PHE A 200 -14.58 -4.02 -8.87
N ALA A 201 -13.91 -3.20 -9.66
CA ALA A 201 -13.73 -1.77 -9.42
C ALA A 201 -14.81 -0.90 -10.08
N ALA A 202 -15.68 -1.50 -10.89
CA ALA A 202 -16.64 -0.76 -11.70
C ALA A 202 -17.62 0.02 -10.81
N GLY A 203 -17.79 1.31 -11.10
CA GLY A 203 -18.70 2.19 -10.37
C GLY A 203 -18.21 2.65 -9.00
N ASN A 204 -17.03 2.23 -8.54
CA ASN A 204 -16.45 2.69 -7.28
C ASN A 204 -15.56 3.94 -7.51
N GLY A 205 -15.94 5.07 -6.92
CA GLY A 205 -15.27 6.34 -7.10
C GLY A 205 -13.93 6.48 -6.37
N ALA A 206 -13.61 5.58 -5.44
CA ALA A 206 -12.33 5.56 -4.72
C ALA A 206 -11.12 5.47 -5.66
N TRP A 207 -11.28 4.80 -6.80
CA TRP A 207 -10.16 4.61 -7.75
C TRP A 207 -9.79 5.87 -8.52
N ARG A 208 -10.53 6.97 -8.36
CA ARG A 208 -10.11 8.30 -8.85
C ARG A 208 -8.84 8.78 -8.15
N PHE A 209 -8.64 8.41 -6.88
CA PHE A 209 -7.47 8.78 -6.09
C PHE A 209 -6.19 8.04 -6.50
N ASN A 210 -6.26 6.99 -7.32
CA ASN A 210 -5.06 6.29 -7.82
C ASN A 210 -4.12 7.28 -8.57
N PRO A 211 -2.79 7.18 -8.41
CA PRO A 211 -1.83 8.02 -9.14
C PRO A 211 -1.57 7.56 -10.59
N CYS A 212 -1.93 6.32 -10.93
CA CYS A 212 -1.87 5.77 -12.28
C CYS A 212 -3.24 5.29 -12.75
N ASP A 213 -3.39 5.09 -14.05
CA ASP A 213 -4.52 4.36 -14.62
C ASP A 213 -4.41 2.84 -14.39
N TRP A 214 -5.42 2.09 -14.83
CA TRP A 214 -5.50 0.63 -14.69
C TRP A 214 -4.41 -0.15 -15.43
N TRP A 215 -3.66 0.53 -16.31
CA TRP A 215 -2.57 -0.01 -17.11
C TRP A 215 -1.22 0.55 -16.66
N GLY A 216 -1.21 1.27 -15.53
CA GLY A 216 -0.04 1.85 -14.90
C GLY A 216 0.59 3.01 -15.66
N GLN A 217 -0.18 3.74 -16.44
CA GLN A 217 0.24 5.05 -16.93
C GLN A 217 -0.01 6.10 -15.85
N PRO A 218 0.99 6.90 -15.45
CA PRO A 218 0.77 8.02 -14.53
C PRO A 218 -0.33 8.96 -15.06
N LYS A 219 -1.17 9.47 -14.16
CA LYS A 219 -2.23 10.42 -14.49
C LYS A 219 -2.22 11.60 -13.51
N PRO A 220 -2.79 12.76 -13.89
CA PRO A 220 -3.02 13.86 -12.96
C PRO A 220 -3.87 13.40 -11.76
N LEU A 221 -3.59 13.97 -10.59
CA LEU A 221 -4.38 13.76 -9.39
C LEU A 221 -5.72 14.51 -9.52
N GLU A 222 -6.81 13.87 -9.08
CA GLU A 222 -8.17 14.40 -9.24
C GLU A 222 -8.43 15.59 -8.31
N PHE A 223 -7.87 15.54 -7.09
CA PHE A 223 -8.00 16.58 -6.08
C PHE A 223 -6.66 17.28 -5.91
N GLY A 224 -6.67 18.61 -5.94
CA GLY A 224 -5.44 19.41 -5.86
C GLY A 224 -5.74 20.89 -5.60
N PRO A 225 -4.70 21.71 -5.43
CA PRO A 225 -4.87 23.16 -5.29
C PRO A 225 -5.52 23.70 -6.58
N ARG A 226 -6.52 24.57 -6.41
CA ARG A 226 -7.17 25.30 -7.51
C ARG A 226 -6.37 26.53 -7.90
#